data_AF-A0A966UP66-F1
#
_entry.id   AF-A0A966UP66-F1
#
_cell.length_a   1.000
_cell.length_b   1.000
_cell.length_c   1.000
_cell.angle_alpha   90.00
_cell.angle_beta   90.00
_cell.angle_gamma   90.00
#
_symmetry.space_group_name_H-M   'P 1'
#
loop_
_entity.id
_entity.type
_entity.pdbx_description
1 polymer ?
#
loop_
_entity_poly.entity_id
_entity_poly.type
_entity_poly.pdbx_seq_one_letter_code
_entity_poly.pdbx_strand_id
1 'polypeptide(L)'
;MRKTIGFFGDSFCAGREPESWCVLLADQLNAQITHWGEPGRSIWSIFFKFNQLNKANKLPDICVLCYTEPYRLYHPSVILSANTDPVEGVDTKIYEALEQYWIHLHNYDKDELSYEYAVKWFDHDILSKTKNKTIVQMWSFRPFETAGKDAGIKLKSGIFIDESLYASSLTEHAPAGGATMPWGKGIINHMNKEQNKLWADKVYTIIKNNE
;
A
#
# COMPACT_ATOMS: atom_id res chain seq x y z
N MET A 1 -19.83 20.25 4.50
CA MET A 1 -18.76 19.97 3.52
C MET A 1 -18.67 18.47 3.31
N ARG A 2 -18.37 18.00 2.10
CA ARG A 2 -18.11 16.59 1.81
C ARG A 2 -16.84 16.17 2.56
N LYS A 3 -16.84 15.01 3.26
CA LYS A 3 -15.61 14.46 3.87
C LYS A 3 -14.57 14.22 2.78
N THR A 4 -13.29 14.28 3.11
CA THR A 4 -12.19 13.94 2.22
C THR A 4 -11.62 12.57 2.56
N ILE A 5 -11.19 11.82 1.56
CA ILE A 5 -10.50 10.53 1.70
C ILE A 5 -9.17 10.56 0.95
N GLY A 6 -8.16 9.88 1.47
CA GLY A 6 -6.89 9.67 0.77
C GLY A 6 -6.34 8.28 1.00
N PHE A 7 -5.79 7.72 -0.07
CA PHE A 7 -5.16 6.40 -0.10
C PHE A 7 -3.64 6.56 -0.12
N PHE A 8 -2.95 5.88 0.79
CA PHE A 8 -1.51 5.93 0.94
C PHE A 8 -0.96 4.51 0.80
N GLY A 9 -0.28 4.23 -0.30
CA GLY A 9 0.15 2.88 -0.60
C GLY A 9 0.74 2.77 -1.99
N ASP A 10 0.78 1.54 -2.49
CA ASP A 10 1.32 1.22 -3.80
C ASP A 10 0.22 1.02 -4.86
N SER A 11 0.48 0.19 -5.86
CA SER A 11 -0.42 -0.06 -6.97
C SER A 11 -1.73 -0.73 -6.57
N PHE A 12 -1.84 -1.30 -5.36
CA PHE A 12 -3.12 -1.82 -4.85
C PHE A 12 -4.12 -0.72 -4.49
N CYS A 13 -3.72 0.54 -4.36
CA CYS A 13 -4.63 1.64 -4.05
C CYS A 13 -4.41 2.88 -4.94
N ALA A 14 -3.98 2.64 -6.18
CA ALA A 14 -3.62 3.69 -7.14
C ALA A 14 -4.63 3.86 -8.29
N GLY A 15 -5.49 2.87 -8.51
CA GLY A 15 -6.50 2.82 -9.57
C GLY A 15 -7.50 3.95 -9.43
N ARG A 16 -7.83 4.58 -10.57
CA ARG A 16 -8.71 5.76 -10.67
C ARG A 16 -9.96 5.50 -11.49
N GLU A 17 -10.05 4.30 -12.05
CA GLU A 17 -11.17 3.80 -12.80
C GLU A 17 -12.40 3.70 -11.87
N PRO A 18 -13.63 3.91 -12.40
CA PRO A 18 -14.85 3.82 -11.61
C PRO A 18 -15.02 2.50 -10.86
N GLU A 19 -14.48 1.41 -11.41
CA GLU A 19 -14.54 0.08 -10.82
C GLU A 19 -13.41 -0.21 -9.82
N SER A 20 -12.49 0.73 -9.60
CA SER A 20 -11.47 0.59 -8.55
C SER A 20 -12.12 0.62 -7.17
N TRP A 21 -11.64 -0.21 -6.24
CA TRP A 21 -12.17 -0.22 -4.88
C TRP A 21 -12.02 1.13 -4.17
N CYS A 22 -10.99 1.92 -4.56
CA CYS A 22 -10.77 3.27 -4.05
C CYS A 22 -11.91 4.23 -4.43
N VAL A 23 -12.33 4.22 -5.70
CA VAL A 23 -13.45 5.04 -6.18
C VAL A 23 -14.77 4.55 -5.59
N LEU A 24 -15.00 3.23 -5.63
CA LEU A 24 -16.22 2.63 -5.07
C LEU A 24 -16.39 2.95 -3.58
N LEU A 25 -15.33 2.83 -2.78
CA LEU A 25 -15.35 3.16 -1.36
C LEU A 25 -15.62 4.66 -1.13
N ALA A 26 -14.97 5.53 -1.89
CA ALA A 26 -15.18 6.97 -1.77
C ALA A 26 -16.62 7.38 -2.12
N ASP A 27 -17.23 6.73 -3.12
CA ASP A 27 -18.62 6.97 -3.49
C ASP A 27 -19.59 6.47 -2.42
N GLN A 28 -19.39 5.26 -1.89
CA GLN A 28 -20.18 4.71 -0.79
C GLN A 28 -20.12 5.59 0.47
N LEU A 29 -18.96 6.18 0.76
CA LEU A 29 -18.77 7.10 1.89
C LEU A 29 -19.21 8.55 1.60
N ASN A 30 -19.64 8.84 0.37
CA ASN A 30 -19.84 10.20 -0.13
C ASN A 30 -18.64 11.11 0.22
N ALA A 31 -17.42 10.65 -0.06
CA ALA A 31 -16.17 11.34 0.25
C ALA A 31 -15.43 11.76 -1.03
N GLN A 32 -14.73 12.89 -1.00
CA GLN A 32 -13.90 13.36 -2.11
C GLN A 32 -12.49 12.79 -1.98
N ILE A 33 -12.00 12.12 -3.01
CA ILE A 33 -10.62 11.62 -3.05
C ILE A 33 -9.66 12.79 -3.25
N THR A 34 -8.67 12.92 -2.36
CA THR A 34 -7.65 13.99 -2.37
C THR A 34 -6.23 13.46 -2.48
N HIS A 35 -6.03 12.16 -2.27
CA HIS A 35 -4.75 11.51 -2.36
C HIS A 35 -4.91 10.06 -2.85
N TRP A 36 -3.96 9.61 -3.67
CA TRP A 36 -3.96 8.30 -4.30
C TRP A 36 -2.67 7.56 -3.95
N GLY A 37 -2.74 6.22 -3.93
CA GLY A 37 -1.55 5.39 -3.92
C GLY A 37 -0.69 5.62 -5.16
N GLU A 38 0.58 5.26 -5.04
CA GLU A 38 1.57 5.43 -6.08
C GLU A 38 2.17 4.07 -6.47
N PRO A 39 1.98 3.59 -7.72
CA PRO A 39 2.48 2.29 -8.14
C PRO A 39 3.98 2.10 -7.89
N GLY A 40 4.35 0.89 -7.43
CA GLY A 40 5.74 0.49 -7.22
C GLY A 40 6.47 1.22 -6.09
N ARG A 41 5.79 2.03 -5.28
CA ARG A 41 6.44 2.73 -4.15
C ARG A 41 6.74 1.81 -2.98
N SER A 42 7.71 2.24 -2.18
CA SER A 42 8.11 1.58 -0.94
C SER A 42 7.32 2.11 0.26
N ILE A 43 7.46 1.43 1.40
CA ILE A 43 6.85 1.81 2.68
C ILE A 43 7.23 3.22 3.10
N TRP A 44 8.46 3.65 2.79
CA TRP A 44 8.96 4.97 3.12
C TRP A 44 8.23 6.09 2.37
N SER A 45 7.77 5.85 1.14
CA SER A 45 6.96 6.81 0.40
C SER A 45 5.65 7.12 1.13
N ILE A 46 5.02 6.09 1.71
CA ILE A 46 3.80 6.21 2.54
C ILE A 46 4.11 7.12 3.75
N PHE A 47 5.17 6.79 4.50
CA PHE A 47 5.53 7.53 5.71
C PHE A 47 5.89 8.99 5.44
N PHE A 48 6.71 9.25 4.43
CA PHE A 48 7.09 10.62 4.09
C PHE A 48 5.89 11.44 3.63
N LYS A 49 5.02 10.85 2.80
CA LYS A 49 3.86 11.57 2.29
C LYS A 49 2.84 11.87 3.38
N PHE A 50 2.54 10.88 4.23
CA PHE A 50 1.66 11.07 5.38
C PHE A 50 2.21 12.14 6.33
N ASN A 51 3.49 12.05 6.70
CA ASN A 51 4.14 13.01 7.59
C ASN A 51 4.17 14.43 7.00
N GLN A 52 4.39 14.56 5.70
CA GLN A 52 4.32 15.86 5.01
C GLN A 52 2.93 16.49 5.14
N LEU A 53 1.87 15.73 4.86
CA LEU A 53 0.49 16.21 4.96
C LEU A 53 0.08 16.48 6.40
N ASN A 54 0.51 15.64 7.35
CA ASN A 54 0.23 15.82 8.77
C ASN A 54 0.84 17.13 9.30
N LYS A 55 2.12 17.38 9.02
CA LYS A 55 2.81 18.62 9.40
C LYS A 55 2.17 19.86 8.78
N ALA A 56 1.61 19.74 7.58
CA ALA A 56 0.92 20.83 6.90
C ALA A 56 -0.54 21.00 7.33
N ASN A 57 -1.05 20.15 8.24
CA ASN A 57 -2.47 20.06 8.60
C ASN A 57 -3.39 19.87 7.37
N LYS A 58 -2.95 19.01 6.44
CA LYS A 58 -3.61 18.70 5.16
C LYS A 58 -3.99 17.23 5.02
N LEU A 59 -4.03 16.47 6.11
CA LEU A 59 -4.52 15.09 6.07
C LEU A 59 -6.02 15.06 5.73
N PRO A 60 -6.45 14.14 4.85
CA PRO A 60 -7.86 13.93 4.56
C PRO A 60 -8.60 13.41 5.78
N ASP A 61 -9.91 13.65 5.88
CA ASP A 61 -10.73 13.21 7.01
C ASP A 61 -10.70 11.70 7.23
N ILE A 62 -10.51 10.95 6.14
CA ILE A 62 -10.32 9.49 6.12
C ILE A 62 -8.97 9.19 5.46
N CYS A 63 -8.04 8.59 6.20
CA CYS A 63 -6.75 8.14 5.69
C CYS A 63 -6.74 6.61 5.61
N VAL A 64 -6.58 6.07 4.41
CA VAL A 64 -6.48 4.62 4.17
C VAL A 64 -5.03 4.28 3.82
N LEU A 65 -4.36 3.51 4.67
CA LEU A 65 -2.98 3.11 4.52
C LEU A 65 -2.90 1.64 4.08
N CYS A 66 -2.31 1.41 2.91
CA CYS A 66 -2.06 0.10 2.34
C CYS A 66 -0.55 -0.15 2.38
N TYR A 67 -0.09 -0.88 3.39
CA TYR A 67 1.33 -1.11 3.62
C TYR A 67 1.92 -2.10 2.59
N THR A 68 2.96 -1.64 1.90
CA THR A 68 3.67 -2.43 0.88
C THR A 68 4.71 -3.37 1.50
N GLU A 69 5.45 -4.10 0.67
CA GLU A 69 6.49 -5.04 1.07
C GLU A 69 7.76 -4.35 1.63
N PRO A 70 8.59 -5.07 2.41
CA PRO A 70 9.83 -4.56 3.01
C PRO A 70 10.97 -4.26 2.03
N TYR A 71 11.00 -4.90 0.86
CA TYR A 71 12.23 -5.00 0.06
C TYR A 71 12.40 -3.92 -1.01
N ARG A 72 11.46 -2.97 -1.12
CA ARG A 72 11.56 -1.86 -2.09
C ARG A 72 12.43 -0.74 -1.53
N LEU A 73 13.46 -0.36 -2.28
CA LEU A 73 14.27 0.79 -1.94
C LEU A 73 13.48 2.08 -2.16
N TYR A 74 13.63 3.01 -1.23
CA TYR A 74 13.07 4.34 -1.39
C TYR A 74 13.89 5.15 -2.39
N HIS A 75 13.20 5.71 -3.39
CA HIS A 75 13.69 6.81 -4.20
C HIS A 75 12.55 7.81 -4.41
N PRO A 76 12.81 9.14 -4.37
CA PRO A 76 11.76 10.14 -4.46
C PRO A 76 10.96 10.11 -5.78
N SER A 77 11.57 9.60 -6.86
CA SER A 77 10.95 9.61 -8.19
C SER A 77 10.97 8.27 -8.93
N VAL A 78 11.86 7.34 -8.56
CA VAL A 78 12.11 6.10 -9.35
C VAL A 78 11.58 4.91 -8.55
N ILE A 79 11.07 3.90 -9.25
CA ILE A 79 10.68 2.63 -8.65
C ILE A 79 11.95 1.77 -8.60
N LEU A 80 12.33 1.29 -7.41
CA LEU A 80 13.53 0.50 -7.20
C LEU A 80 13.21 -0.75 -6.38
N SER A 81 12.93 -1.85 -7.07
CA SER A 81 12.81 -3.20 -6.51
C SER A 81 13.81 -4.15 -7.18
N ALA A 82 14.02 -5.33 -6.61
CA ALA A 82 14.80 -6.37 -7.28
C ALA A 82 14.24 -6.62 -8.70
N ASN A 83 15.15 -6.75 -9.67
CA ASN A 83 14.82 -6.99 -11.09
C ASN A 83 13.92 -5.92 -11.73
N THR A 84 14.00 -4.66 -11.27
CA THR A 84 13.30 -3.56 -11.96
C THR A 84 13.95 -3.31 -13.31
N ASP A 85 13.17 -3.37 -14.38
CA ASP A 85 13.65 -2.99 -15.71
C ASP A 85 13.94 -1.49 -15.79
N PRO A 86 15.03 -1.09 -16.49
CA PRO A 86 15.31 0.31 -16.76
C PRO A 86 14.12 1.01 -17.44
N VAL A 87 13.74 2.16 -16.90
CA VAL A 87 12.69 3.01 -17.47
C VAL A 87 13.33 4.03 -18.41
N GLU A 88 12.72 4.23 -19.58
CA GLU A 88 13.18 5.22 -20.55
C GLU A 88 13.27 6.63 -19.91
N GLY A 89 14.39 7.31 -20.13
CA GLY A 89 14.65 8.65 -19.60
C GLY A 89 15.20 8.69 -18.16
N VAL A 90 15.36 7.55 -17.49
CA VAL A 90 16.05 7.45 -16.20
C VAL A 90 17.54 7.10 -16.44
N ASP A 91 18.45 7.72 -15.66
CA ASP A 91 19.88 7.43 -15.73
C ASP A 91 20.15 5.94 -15.45
N THR A 92 20.79 5.26 -16.41
CA THR A 92 21.10 3.83 -16.33
C THR A 92 21.97 3.49 -15.12
N LYS A 93 22.79 4.43 -14.65
CA LYS A 93 23.63 4.26 -13.46
C LYS A 93 22.84 4.00 -12.18
N ILE A 94 21.58 4.44 -12.12
CA ILE A 94 20.70 4.13 -10.98
C ILE A 94 20.41 2.63 -10.93
N TYR A 95 20.21 1.98 -12.07
CA TYR A 95 19.93 0.55 -12.16
C TYR A 95 21.19 -0.29 -11.94
N GLU A 96 22.34 0.18 -12.42
CA GLU A 96 23.65 -0.42 -12.07
C GLU A 96 23.89 -0.37 -10.56
N ALA A 97 23.66 0.78 -9.93
CA ALA A 97 23.79 0.93 -8.47
C ALA A 97 22.78 0.05 -7.70
N LEU A 98 21.55 -0.07 -8.21
CA LEU A 98 20.54 -0.97 -7.66
C LEU A 98 21.02 -2.42 -7.71
N GLU A 99 21.52 -2.88 -8.85
CA GLU A 99 22.08 -4.23 -9.01
C GLU A 99 23.26 -4.47 -8.05
N GLN A 100 24.21 -3.54 -7.99
CA GLN A 100 25.34 -3.63 -7.06
C GLN A 100 24.90 -3.65 -5.59
N TYR A 101 23.85 -2.89 -5.22
CA TYR A 101 23.25 -2.98 -3.89
C TYR A 101 22.72 -4.40 -3.62
N TRP A 102 21.93 -4.97 -4.54
CA TRP A 102 21.38 -6.32 -4.37
C TRP A 102 22.47 -7.39 -4.26
N ILE A 103 23.55 -7.28 -5.02
CA ILE A 103 24.65 -8.24 -5.02
C ILE A 103 25.50 -8.13 -3.74
N HIS A 104 25.82 -6.91 -3.30
CA HIS A 104 26.88 -6.69 -2.31
C HIS A 104 26.41 -6.21 -0.94
N LEU A 105 25.24 -5.56 -0.84
CA LEU A 105 24.83 -4.83 0.36
C LEU A 105 23.48 -5.28 0.93
N HIS A 106 22.58 -5.80 0.10
CA HIS A 106 21.26 -6.22 0.53
C HIS A 106 21.32 -7.32 1.58
N ASN A 107 20.45 -7.22 2.58
CA ASN A 107 20.31 -8.21 3.64
C ASN A 107 18.84 -8.33 4.03
N TYR A 108 18.24 -9.51 3.79
CA TYR A 108 16.83 -9.76 4.07
C TYR A 108 16.49 -9.52 5.54
N ASP A 109 17.22 -10.13 6.47
CA ASP A 109 16.94 -10.00 7.91
C ASP A 109 16.95 -8.53 8.39
N LYS A 110 17.90 -7.73 7.87
CA LYS A 110 17.97 -6.29 8.16
C LYS A 110 16.75 -5.56 7.64
N ASP A 111 16.31 -5.84 6.41
CA ASP A 111 15.17 -5.16 5.80
C ASP A 111 13.85 -5.60 6.43
N GLU A 112 13.72 -6.88 6.79
CA GLU A 112 12.61 -7.43 7.58
C GLU A 112 12.49 -6.70 8.94
N LEU A 113 13.59 -6.60 9.70
CA LEU A 113 13.62 -5.87 10.98
C LEU A 113 13.34 -4.37 10.82
N SER A 114 13.94 -3.74 9.81
CA SER A 114 13.78 -2.31 9.54
C SER A 114 12.32 -1.98 9.25
N TYR A 115 11.66 -2.83 8.45
CA TYR A 115 10.25 -2.71 8.14
C TYR A 115 9.37 -2.84 9.39
N GLU A 116 9.59 -3.91 10.17
CA GLU A 116 8.82 -4.15 11.40
C GLU A 116 8.92 -2.95 12.35
N TYR A 117 10.13 -2.45 12.59
CA TYR A 117 10.36 -1.32 13.49
C TYR A 117 9.73 -0.05 12.95
N ALA A 118 9.86 0.23 11.66
CA ALA A 118 9.32 1.44 11.07
C ALA A 118 7.78 1.46 11.10
N VAL A 119 7.12 0.35 10.75
CA VAL A 119 5.65 0.25 10.79
C VAL A 119 5.13 0.36 12.22
N LYS A 120 5.73 -0.38 13.18
CA LYS A 120 5.33 -0.31 14.60
C LYS A 120 5.53 1.08 15.18
N TRP A 121 6.67 1.72 14.89
CA TRP A 121 6.93 3.09 15.32
C TRP A 121 5.94 4.06 14.69
N PHE A 122 5.66 3.94 13.40
CA PHE A 122 4.72 4.83 12.73
C PHE A 122 3.29 4.70 13.31
N ASP A 123 2.82 3.49 13.58
CA ASP A 123 1.54 3.24 14.26
C ASP A 123 1.51 3.84 15.67
N HIS A 124 2.54 3.56 16.48
CA HIS A 124 2.61 3.98 17.87
C HIS A 124 2.83 5.49 18.04
N ASP A 125 3.73 6.10 17.26
CA ASP A 125 4.20 7.47 17.50
C ASP A 125 3.56 8.53 16.59
N ILE A 126 3.08 8.15 15.41
CA ILE A 126 2.49 9.08 14.45
C ILE A 126 0.97 8.90 14.39
N LEU A 127 0.49 7.69 14.10
CA LEU A 127 -0.94 7.46 13.90
C LEU A 127 -1.72 7.64 15.21
N SER A 128 -1.21 7.16 16.35
CA SER A 128 -1.89 7.30 17.66
C SER A 128 -2.13 8.76 18.08
N LYS A 129 -1.30 9.68 17.59
CA LYS A 129 -1.35 11.12 17.87
C LYS A 129 -2.17 11.88 16.82
N THR A 130 -2.56 11.23 15.72
CA THR A 130 -3.40 11.84 14.68
C THR A 130 -4.87 11.84 15.14
N LYS A 131 -5.37 13.01 15.56
CA LYS A 131 -6.73 13.18 16.09
C LYS A 131 -7.70 13.69 15.03
N ASN A 132 -8.99 13.44 15.23
CA ASN A 132 -10.08 13.91 14.35
C ASN A 132 -9.98 13.41 12.90
N LYS A 133 -9.39 12.23 12.72
CA LYS A 133 -9.24 11.55 11.43
C LYS A 133 -9.64 10.09 11.60
N THR A 134 -10.33 9.53 10.61
CA THR A 134 -10.54 8.09 10.52
C THR A 134 -9.31 7.48 9.87
N ILE A 135 -8.55 6.70 10.64
CA ILE A 135 -7.38 5.97 10.14
C ILE A 135 -7.79 4.53 9.87
N VAL A 136 -7.59 4.07 8.64
CA VAL A 136 -7.78 2.67 8.23
C VAL A 136 -6.43 2.14 7.77
N GLN A 137 -6.02 1.02 8.34
CA GLN A 137 -4.75 0.36 8.06
C GLN A 137 -5.02 -1.03 7.49
N MET A 138 -4.29 -1.41 6.45
CA MET A 138 -4.34 -2.74 5.85
C MET A 138 -3.03 -3.05 5.12
N TRP A 139 -2.90 -4.28 4.64
CA TRP A 139 -1.72 -4.72 3.91
C TRP A 139 -1.99 -4.67 2.40
N SER A 140 -1.11 -4.04 1.62
CA SER A 140 -1.01 -4.39 0.20
C SER A 140 -0.51 -5.82 0.10
N PHE A 141 0.57 -6.12 0.82
CA PHE A 141 1.14 -7.45 1.03
C PHE A 141 1.29 -7.66 2.52
N ARG A 142 0.86 -8.82 3.04
CA ARG A 142 1.19 -9.16 4.41
C ARG A 142 2.73 -9.24 4.51
N PRO A 143 3.33 -8.80 5.63
CA PRO A 143 4.78 -8.81 5.75
C PRO A 143 5.31 -10.23 5.55
N PHE A 144 6.21 -10.39 4.59
CA PHE A 144 6.87 -11.65 4.22
C PHE A 144 5.94 -12.73 3.65
N GLU A 145 4.74 -12.34 3.20
CA GLU A 145 3.74 -13.23 2.60
C GLU A 145 4.28 -14.00 1.40
N THR A 146 5.08 -13.35 0.55
CA THR A 146 5.72 -13.98 -0.62
C THR A 146 6.85 -14.94 -0.24
N ALA A 147 7.36 -14.86 0.99
CA ALA A 147 8.36 -15.77 1.55
C ALA A 147 7.74 -16.86 2.44
N GLY A 148 6.41 -16.94 2.54
CA GLY A 148 5.71 -17.91 3.38
C GLY A 148 5.91 -17.69 4.88
N LYS A 149 6.27 -16.47 5.30
CA LYS A 149 6.43 -16.08 6.71
C LYS A 149 5.35 -15.07 7.09
N ASP A 150 5.10 -14.93 8.40
CA ASP A 150 4.27 -13.87 8.97
C ASP A 150 5.07 -13.14 10.06
N ALA A 151 5.17 -11.81 9.94
CA ALA A 151 5.84 -10.98 10.93
C ALA A 151 5.06 -10.84 12.24
N GLY A 152 3.77 -11.22 12.27
CA GLY A 152 2.92 -11.11 13.46
C GLY A 152 2.74 -9.66 13.93
N ILE A 153 2.85 -8.69 13.03
CA ILE A 153 2.75 -7.27 13.35
C ILE A 153 1.30 -6.93 13.71
N LYS A 154 1.09 -6.42 14.93
CA LYS A 154 -0.21 -5.96 15.42
C LYS A 154 -0.22 -4.45 15.53
N LEU A 155 -1.08 -3.80 14.75
CA LEU A 155 -1.27 -2.35 14.73
C LEU A 155 -2.49 -1.98 15.58
N LYS A 156 -2.42 -0.85 16.28
CA LYS A 156 -3.42 -0.47 17.28
C LYS A 156 -4.12 0.85 16.97
N SER A 157 -3.57 1.69 16.10
CA SER A 157 -4.17 2.99 15.81
C SER A 157 -5.29 2.88 14.78
N GLY A 158 -6.45 3.43 15.11
CA GLY A 158 -7.60 3.40 14.20
C GLY A 158 -8.10 1.99 13.91
N ILE A 159 -8.59 1.79 12.70
CA ILE A 159 -9.16 0.53 12.22
C ILE A 159 -8.05 -0.27 11.53
N PHE A 160 -7.73 -1.45 12.03
CA PHE A 160 -6.77 -2.34 11.38
C PHE A 160 -7.47 -3.56 10.77
N ILE A 161 -7.39 -3.66 9.45
CA ILE A 161 -7.88 -4.79 8.66
C ILE A 161 -6.66 -5.67 8.38
N ASP A 162 -6.47 -6.70 9.21
CA ASP A 162 -5.31 -7.59 9.14
C ASP A 162 -5.44 -8.61 7.98
N GLU A 163 -5.56 -8.10 6.76
CA GLU A 163 -5.69 -8.88 5.54
C GLU A 163 -4.93 -8.20 4.40
N SER A 164 -4.39 -8.99 3.47
CA SER A 164 -3.68 -8.48 2.31
C SER A 164 -4.60 -8.34 1.10
N LEU A 165 -4.48 -7.20 0.43
CA LEU A 165 -5.05 -7.01 -0.91
C LEU A 165 -4.43 -8.00 -1.91
N TYR A 166 -3.16 -8.36 -1.74
CA TYR A 166 -2.49 -9.37 -2.55
C TYR A 166 -3.19 -10.73 -2.47
N ALA A 167 -3.46 -11.28 -1.28
CA ALA A 167 -4.19 -12.55 -1.17
C ALA A 167 -5.58 -12.45 -1.81
N SER A 168 -6.25 -11.31 -1.63
CA SER A 168 -7.59 -11.07 -2.24
C SER A 168 -7.55 -10.97 -3.76
N SER A 169 -6.38 -10.64 -4.34
CA SER A 169 -6.17 -10.54 -5.79
C SER A 169 -5.92 -11.90 -6.45
N LEU A 170 -5.44 -12.89 -5.70
CA LEU A 170 -5.19 -14.23 -6.23
C LEU A 170 -6.53 -14.92 -6.56
N THR A 171 -6.67 -15.44 -7.77
CA THR A 171 -7.81 -16.30 -8.15
C THR A 171 -7.50 -17.76 -7.84
N GLU A 172 -8.51 -18.58 -7.54
CA GLU A 172 -8.37 -20.06 -7.42
C GLU A 172 -7.93 -20.74 -8.74
N HIS A 173 -7.76 -19.99 -9.83
CA HIS A 173 -7.44 -20.49 -11.18
C HIS A 173 -6.15 -19.92 -11.75
N ALA A 174 -5.20 -19.50 -10.90
CA ALA A 174 -3.83 -19.26 -11.34
C ALA A 174 -3.31 -20.54 -12.02
N PRO A 175 -2.90 -20.49 -13.32
CA PRO A 175 -2.35 -21.67 -13.98
C PRO A 175 -1.17 -22.20 -13.18
N ALA A 176 -1.03 -23.53 -13.11
CA ALA A 176 0.04 -24.22 -12.40
C ALA A 176 1.42 -23.74 -12.90
N GLY A 177 2.01 -22.78 -12.20
CA GLY A 177 3.24 -22.12 -12.60
C GLY A 177 3.50 -20.81 -11.85
N GLY A 178 3.39 -20.81 -10.52
CA GLY A 178 3.60 -19.62 -9.71
C GLY A 178 2.54 -18.54 -9.94
N ALA A 179 2.53 -17.50 -9.10
CA ALA A 179 1.60 -16.39 -9.27
C ALA A 179 1.79 -15.77 -10.67
N THR A 180 0.89 -16.07 -11.62
CA THR A 180 0.70 -15.22 -12.79
C THR A 180 0.13 -13.92 -12.24
N MET A 181 1.03 -13.00 -11.91
CA MET A 181 0.69 -11.73 -11.31
C MET A 181 -0.33 -11.01 -12.22
N PRO A 182 -1.43 -10.45 -11.70
CA PRO A 182 -2.58 -10.04 -12.51
C PRO A 182 -2.34 -8.67 -13.17
N TRP A 183 -1.26 -8.54 -13.94
CA TRP A 183 -0.98 -7.34 -14.75
C TRP A 183 -1.63 -7.53 -16.12
N GLY A 184 -2.95 -7.38 -16.16
CA GLY A 184 -3.75 -7.69 -17.34
C GLY A 184 -4.74 -6.59 -17.69
N LYS A 185 -5.15 -6.57 -18.96
CA LYS A 185 -6.23 -5.69 -19.42
C LYS A 185 -7.51 -6.01 -18.64
N GLY A 186 -8.14 -4.98 -18.05
CA GLY A 186 -9.33 -5.15 -17.21
C GLY A 186 -9.04 -5.48 -15.74
N ILE A 187 -7.77 -5.49 -15.34
CA ILE A 187 -7.35 -5.55 -13.93
C ILE A 187 -7.07 -4.14 -13.43
N ILE A 188 -7.66 -3.78 -12.29
CA ILE A 188 -7.49 -2.50 -11.61
C ILE A 188 -7.05 -2.81 -10.19
N ASN A 189 -5.98 -2.16 -9.70
CA ASN A 189 -5.41 -2.46 -8.37
C ASN A 189 -5.08 -3.96 -8.18
N HIS A 190 -4.66 -4.65 -9.24
CA HIS A 190 -4.40 -6.10 -9.27
C HIS A 190 -5.64 -6.99 -9.11
N MET A 191 -6.82 -6.40 -9.06
CA MET A 191 -8.09 -7.11 -8.87
C MET A 191 -9.00 -6.95 -10.09
N ASN A 192 -9.82 -7.96 -10.36
CA ASN A 192 -10.94 -7.81 -11.28
C ASN A 192 -12.03 -6.90 -10.67
N LYS A 193 -13.10 -6.61 -11.43
CA LYS A 193 -14.15 -5.68 -11.00
C LYS A 193 -14.88 -6.18 -9.75
N GLU A 194 -15.17 -7.48 -9.70
CA GLU A 194 -15.89 -8.12 -8.60
C GLU A 194 -15.07 -8.11 -7.32
N GLN A 195 -13.77 -8.42 -7.39
CA GLN A 195 -12.82 -8.36 -6.27
C GLN A 195 -12.68 -6.92 -5.74
N ASN A 196 -12.55 -5.93 -6.62
CA ASN A 196 -12.52 -4.52 -6.21
C ASN A 196 -13.80 -4.12 -5.47
N LYS A 197 -14.97 -4.52 -5.98
CA LYS A 197 -16.26 -4.25 -5.34
C LYS A 197 -16.35 -4.91 -3.96
N LEU A 198 -15.98 -6.18 -3.87
CA LEU A 198 -16.01 -6.94 -2.62
C LEU A 198 -15.11 -6.29 -1.56
N TRP A 199 -13.92 -5.85 -1.95
CA TRP A 199 -12.99 -5.16 -1.06
C TRP A 199 -13.54 -3.79 -0.62
N ALA A 200 -14.09 -3.00 -1.54
CA ALA A 200 -14.71 -1.72 -1.20
C ALA A 200 -15.87 -1.87 -0.20
N ASP A 201 -16.79 -2.80 -0.46
CA ASP A 201 -17.93 -3.08 0.41
C ASP A 201 -17.46 -3.50 1.81
N LYS A 202 -16.44 -4.35 1.89
CA LYS A 202 -15.84 -4.78 3.15
C LYS A 202 -15.26 -3.62 3.95
N VAL A 203 -14.42 -2.80 3.33
CA VAL A 203 -13.81 -1.63 3.99
C VAL A 203 -14.90 -0.65 4.44
N TYR A 204 -15.91 -0.41 3.60
CA TYR A 204 -17.06 0.43 3.95
C TYR A 204 -17.79 -0.07 5.20
N THR A 205 -18.17 -1.36 5.23
CA THR A 205 -18.86 -1.96 6.38
C THR A 205 -18.02 -1.85 7.65
N ILE A 206 -16.72 -2.11 7.58
CA ILE A 206 -15.83 -2.01 8.73
C ILE A 206 -15.76 -0.55 9.23
N ILE A 207 -15.61 0.44 8.33
CA ILE A 207 -15.63 1.85 8.71
C ILE A 207 -16.95 2.19 9.42
N LYS A 208 -18.09 1.78 8.86
CA LYS A 208 -19.41 2.06 9.44
C LYS A 208 -19.66 1.41 10.80
N ASN A 209 -19.08 0.25 11.06
CA ASN A 209 -19.19 -0.42 12.35
C ASN A 209 -18.29 0.21 13.43
N ASN A 210 -17.41 1.15 13.07
CA ASN A 210 -16.49 1.84 13.97
C ASN A 210 -16.74 3.37 14.04
N GLU A 211 -17.81 3.86 13.41
CA GLU A 211 -18.33 5.24 13.61
C GLU A 211 -19.28 5.28 14.82
#